data_AF-A0A7S2G8S8-F1
#
_entry.id   AF-A0A7S2G8S8-F1
#
_cell.length_a   1.000
_cell.length_b   1.000
_cell.length_c   1.000
_cell.angle_alpha   90.00
_cell.angle_beta   90.00
_cell.angle_gamma   90.00
#
_symmetry.space_group_name_H-M   'P 1'
#
loop_
_entity.id
_entity.type
_entity.pdbx_description
1 polymer ?
#
loop_
_entity_poly.entity_id
_entity_poly.type
_entity_poly.pdbx_seq_one_letter_code
_entity_poly.pdbx_strand_id
1 'polypeptide(L)'
;GTDLCCGDEYSNLAEALDLSMVTRDTLETAATRALTQRFELGMFDPLESVPWADLSASTIVDTASMRSLASRMAAESMVLVKNEGALLPLQPTKGMRVAVLGPNANRTATLLSNYPGCTDEPGGDPLPECTLVTPLAGMKSAIEAAEYGGSVEFQQGCDIDTDDTSGFDAAVELARQSDVAVIVGGLITCQETGDQCQEAEAYDRVAIGLPGVQEDFIKAVAATGTPTVLVILSGASVSLPAFAAADSGVAAIVYGWYPGEEGGTALADVLLGAVNPSGRLPETVFTGLDQLPEDYLSLAMDDAPGRTHRYLTETPLYAFGFGLSYSRRTYSQLTLEPASIEAGAHDPSAVVAASVVLECESGPAGDEVVQLYVSLREDAGRAGDAVSRPVRELKGFSRVACGDEAGAKQTVTIDLPVEELYLAAGADSTMQLIEGTYDIWVGGVGPAPQGLHADLDEQLQPAHATLVVG
;
A
#
# COMPACT_ATOMS: atom_id res chain seq x y z
N GLY A 1 -5.19 9.79 32.35
CA GLY A 1 -4.87 8.88 31.25
C GLY A 1 -5.13 9.57 29.94
N THR A 2 -6.35 10.09 29.78
CA THR A 2 -6.75 10.89 28.63
C THR A 2 -6.88 12.35 29.03
N ASP A 3 -6.19 13.25 28.34
CA ASP A 3 -6.15 14.68 28.71
C ASP A 3 -7.28 15.50 28.05
N LEU A 4 -7.86 14.98 26.95
CA LEU A 4 -8.97 15.57 26.20
C LEU A 4 -10.09 14.55 25.97
N CYS A 5 -11.30 15.03 25.69
CA CYS A 5 -12.47 14.20 25.39
C CYS A 5 -13.11 14.71 24.10
N CYS A 6 -13.25 13.83 23.11
CA CYS A 6 -13.92 14.14 21.83
C CYS A 6 -15.45 14.00 21.92
N GLY A 7 -15.95 13.33 22.96
CA GLY A 7 -17.37 13.20 23.26
C GLY A 7 -17.82 14.16 24.36
N ASP A 8 -18.97 13.86 24.97
CA ASP A 8 -19.61 14.70 25.98
C ASP A 8 -19.33 14.26 27.42
N GLU A 9 -18.53 13.20 27.62
CA GLU A 9 -18.33 12.56 28.92
C GLU A 9 -17.79 13.53 29.97
N TYR A 10 -16.96 14.49 29.54
CA TYR A 10 -16.31 15.44 30.45
C TYR A 10 -17.26 16.49 31.03
N SER A 11 -18.50 16.58 30.53
CA SER A 11 -19.56 17.39 31.15
C SER A 11 -19.86 16.98 32.61
N ASN A 12 -19.58 15.72 32.97
CA ASN A 12 -19.81 15.18 34.31
C ASN A 12 -18.61 15.34 35.27
N LEU A 13 -17.50 15.97 34.84
CA LEU A 13 -16.27 16.04 35.66
C LEU A 13 -16.46 16.75 37.01
N ALA A 14 -17.32 17.76 37.07
CA ALA A 14 -17.62 18.46 38.31
C ALA A 14 -18.31 17.54 39.32
N GLU A 15 -19.33 16.79 38.88
CA GLU A 15 -20.02 15.80 39.71
C GLU A 15 -19.07 14.65 40.11
N ALA A 16 -18.25 14.16 39.18
CA ALA A 16 -17.25 13.14 39.48
C ALA A 16 -16.24 13.61 40.53
N LEU A 17 -15.86 14.89 40.52
CA LEU A 17 -14.99 15.48 41.55
C LEU A 17 -15.71 15.56 42.90
N ASP A 18 -16.97 16.01 42.92
CA ASP A 18 -17.79 16.09 44.13
C ASP A 18 -18.01 14.70 44.76
N LEU A 19 -18.18 13.66 43.93
CA LEU A 19 -18.28 12.26 44.34
C LEU A 19 -16.92 11.61 44.66
N SER A 20 -15.81 12.34 44.57
CA SER A 20 -14.44 11.83 44.77
C SER A 20 -14.07 10.66 43.84
N MET A 21 -14.71 10.57 42.67
CA MET A 21 -14.39 9.61 41.62
C MET A 21 -13.16 10.04 40.80
N VAL A 22 -12.86 11.34 40.81
CA VAL A 22 -11.62 11.94 40.28
C VAL A 22 -11.03 12.90 41.31
N THR A 23 -9.71 13.09 41.28
CA THR A 23 -9.03 14.05 42.16
C THR A 23 -8.74 15.36 41.43
N ARG A 24 -8.65 16.46 42.19
CA ARG A 24 -8.20 17.75 41.66
C ARG A 24 -6.84 17.63 40.97
N ASP A 25 -5.89 16.94 41.59
CA ASP A 25 -4.54 16.74 41.02
C ASP A 25 -4.58 16.06 39.64
N THR A 26 -5.53 15.13 39.43
CA THR A 26 -5.73 14.48 38.13
C THR A 26 -6.20 15.49 37.09
N LEU A 27 -7.17 16.34 37.45
CA LEU A 27 -7.70 17.39 36.56
C LEU A 27 -6.65 18.46 36.25
N GLU A 28 -5.89 18.90 37.26
CA GLU A 28 -4.81 19.87 37.10
C GLU A 28 -3.69 19.32 36.21
N THR A 29 -3.35 18.03 36.35
CA THR A 29 -2.35 17.38 35.49
C THR A 29 -2.79 17.36 34.02
N ALA A 30 -4.04 16.95 33.75
CA ALA A 30 -4.59 16.92 32.40
C ALA A 30 -4.67 18.34 31.79
N ALA A 31 -5.18 19.30 32.55
CA ALA A 31 -5.27 20.70 32.12
C ALA A 31 -3.89 21.31 31.86
N THR A 32 -2.89 21.01 32.70
CA THR A 32 -1.52 21.47 32.51
C THR A 32 -0.98 20.97 31.18
N ARG A 33 -1.10 19.67 30.87
CA ARG A 33 -0.63 19.09 29.60
C ARG A 33 -1.33 19.71 28.39
N ALA A 34 -2.65 19.84 28.44
CA ALA A 34 -3.44 20.42 27.34
C ALA A 34 -3.10 21.89 27.11
N LEU A 35 -2.92 22.68 28.18
CA LEU A 35 -2.56 24.09 28.07
C LEU A 35 -1.11 24.28 27.65
N THR A 36 -0.17 23.45 28.11
CA THR A 36 1.23 23.49 27.68
C THR A 36 1.34 23.42 26.16
N GLN A 37 0.61 22.51 25.51
CA GLN A 37 0.59 22.42 24.04
C GLN A 37 0.08 23.71 23.39
N ARG A 38 -0.96 24.34 23.94
CA ARG A 38 -1.48 25.62 23.43
C ARG A 38 -0.49 26.78 23.61
N PHE A 39 0.28 26.77 24.69
CA PHE A 39 1.38 27.73 24.90
C PHE A 39 2.52 27.49 23.90
N GLU A 40 2.93 26.23 23.67
CA GLU A 40 3.96 25.88 22.69
C GLU A 40 3.56 26.25 21.26
N LEU A 41 2.26 26.18 20.94
CA LEU A 41 1.67 26.65 19.69
C LEU A 41 1.49 28.18 19.60
N GLY A 42 1.95 28.94 20.61
CA GLY A 42 1.88 30.40 20.62
C GLY A 42 0.45 30.96 20.67
N MET A 43 -0.56 30.16 21.05
CA MET A 43 -1.97 30.60 21.05
C MET A 43 -2.26 31.71 22.08
N PHE A 44 -1.33 31.95 23.01
CA PHE A 44 -1.40 33.01 24.01
C PHE A 44 -0.38 34.14 23.76
N ASP A 45 0.44 34.01 22.71
CA ASP A 45 1.45 34.99 22.36
C ASP A 45 0.87 36.08 21.43
N PRO A 46 1.49 37.27 21.34
CA PRO A 46 1.13 38.27 20.34
C PRO A 46 1.23 37.70 18.92
N LEU A 47 0.24 37.95 18.06
CA LEU A 47 0.16 37.37 16.71
C LEU A 47 1.43 37.63 15.87
N GLU A 48 2.05 38.79 16.03
CA GLU A 48 3.29 39.17 15.34
C GLU A 48 4.50 38.30 15.71
N SER A 49 4.42 37.54 16.80
CA SER A 49 5.47 36.62 17.26
C SER A 49 5.21 35.17 16.89
N VAL A 50 4.04 34.86 16.32
CA VAL A 50 3.62 33.51 15.94
C VAL A 50 3.93 33.27 14.46
N PRO A 51 4.91 32.41 14.10
CA PRO A 51 5.41 32.29 12.72
C PRO A 51 4.36 31.88 11.68
N TRP A 52 3.26 31.25 12.11
CA TRP A 52 2.18 30.76 11.26
C TRP A 52 0.93 31.65 11.27
N ALA A 53 0.93 32.79 11.98
CA ALA A 53 -0.24 33.67 12.07
C ALA A 53 -0.62 34.35 10.73
N ASP A 54 0.33 34.53 9.82
CA ASP A 54 0.14 35.21 8.54
C ASP A 54 -0.03 34.24 7.34
N LEU A 55 -0.25 32.95 7.59
CA LEU A 55 -0.48 31.97 6.52
C LEU A 55 -1.84 32.23 5.83
N SER A 56 -1.81 32.43 4.51
CA SER A 56 -3.00 32.52 3.67
C SER A 56 -3.21 31.24 2.87
N ALA A 57 -4.43 30.68 2.90
CA ALA A 57 -4.80 29.53 2.07
C ALA A 57 -4.44 29.73 0.59
N SER A 58 -4.63 30.94 0.05
CA SER A 58 -4.31 31.27 -1.34
C SER A 58 -2.81 31.18 -1.69
N THR A 59 -1.94 31.05 -0.70
CA THR A 59 -0.48 31.00 -0.89
C THR A 59 0.13 29.65 -0.55
N ILE A 60 -0.58 28.82 0.23
CA ILE A 60 -0.04 27.56 0.76
C ILE A 60 -0.88 26.34 0.43
N VAL A 61 -2.13 26.49 -0.01
CA VAL A 61 -3.00 25.35 -0.38
C VAL A 61 -2.94 25.16 -1.88
N ASP A 62 -2.91 23.89 -2.30
CA ASP A 62 -2.98 23.48 -3.72
C ASP A 62 -1.95 24.17 -4.63
N THR A 63 -0.72 24.30 -4.13
CA THR A 63 0.37 24.89 -4.92
C THR A 63 0.88 23.91 -5.97
N ALA A 64 1.45 24.39 -7.07
CA ALA A 64 2.06 23.53 -8.09
C ALA A 64 3.11 22.54 -7.52
N SER A 65 3.84 22.94 -6.47
CA SER A 65 4.76 22.05 -5.75
C SER A 65 4.05 20.94 -4.97
N MET A 66 2.90 21.24 -4.35
CA MET A 66 2.08 20.24 -3.66
C MET A 66 1.48 19.26 -4.66
N ARG A 67 1.00 19.75 -5.80
CA ARG A 67 0.49 18.91 -6.89
C ARG A 67 1.55 18.00 -7.48
N SER A 68 2.74 18.54 -7.71
CA SER A 68 3.90 17.74 -8.15
C SER A 68 4.30 16.67 -7.12
N LEU A 69 4.16 16.98 -5.82
CA LEU A 69 4.39 16.02 -4.75
C LEU A 69 3.29 14.95 -4.69
N ALA A 70 2.01 15.35 -4.80
CA ALA A 70 0.87 14.44 -4.80
C ALA A 70 0.93 13.45 -5.97
N SER A 71 1.23 13.93 -7.18
CA SER A 71 1.44 13.08 -8.37
C SER A 71 2.57 12.06 -8.14
N ARG A 72 3.70 12.51 -7.59
CA ARG A 72 4.84 11.63 -7.30
C ARG A 72 4.49 10.58 -6.25
N MET A 73 3.88 10.99 -5.14
CA MET A 73 3.45 10.08 -4.07
C MET A 73 2.49 9.03 -4.60
N ALA A 74 1.52 9.43 -5.43
CA ALA A 74 0.60 8.52 -6.08
C ALA A 74 1.35 7.50 -6.96
N ALA A 75 2.24 7.95 -7.85
CA ALA A 75 2.99 7.07 -8.74
C ALA A 75 3.93 6.11 -8.00
N GLU A 76 4.60 6.58 -6.93
CA GLU A 76 5.46 5.75 -6.08
C GLU A 76 4.68 4.76 -5.19
N SER A 77 3.37 4.98 -5.01
CA SER A 77 2.48 4.09 -4.24
C SER A 77 1.82 3.02 -5.10
N MET A 78 1.72 3.23 -6.42
CA MET A 78 1.11 2.26 -7.33
C MET A 78 1.94 0.97 -7.41
N VAL A 79 1.26 -0.17 -7.29
CA VAL A 79 1.91 -1.48 -7.25
C VAL A 79 1.55 -2.28 -8.49
N LEU A 80 2.53 -2.50 -9.35
CA LEU A 80 2.43 -3.42 -10.49
C LEU A 80 2.57 -4.86 -9.96
N VAL A 81 1.57 -5.72 -10.12
CA VAL A 81 1.62 -7.10 -9.61
C VAL A 81 1.63 -8.16 -10.72
N LYS A 82 1.35 -7.75 -11.95
CA LYS A 82 1.37 -8.59 -13.14
C LYS A 82 1.76 -7.75 -14.35
N ASN A 83 2.65 -8.25 -15.21
CA ASN A 83 3.02 -7.60 -16.48
C ASN A 83 3.50 -8.62 -17.53
N GLU A 84 2.57 -9.35 -18.12
CA GLU A 84 2.85 -10.40 -19.10
C GLU A 84 3.17 -9.84 -20.48
N GLY A 85 4.12 -10.49 -21.15
CA GLY A 85 4.60 -10.06 -22.46
C GLY A 85 5.25 -8.67 -22.47
N ALA A 86 5.56 -8.12 -21.29
CA ALA A 86 6.00 -6.74 -21.11
C ALA A 86 5.06 -5.73 -21.80
N LEU A 87 3.73 -5.91 -21.65
CA LEU A 87 2.74 -4.98 -22.17
C LEU A 87 2.96 -3.56 -21.64
N LEU A 88 3.25 -3.44 -20.34
CA LEU A 88 3.62 -2.17 -19.72
C LEU A 88 5.15 -1.99 -19.69
N PRO A 89 5.66 -0.76 -19.89
CA PRO A 89 4.89 0.45 -20.19
C PRO A 89 4.35 0.44 -21.63
N LEU A 90 3.12 0.95 -21.80
CA LEU A 90 2.50 1.15 -23.10
C LEU A 90 3.40 2.04 -23.95
N GLN A 91 3.65 1.63 -25.19
CA GLN A 91 4.46 2.38 -26.16
C GLN A 91 3.53 3.07 -27.15
N PRO A 92 3.25 4.39 -27.03
CA PRO A 92 2.40 5.09 -27.96
C PRO A 92 2.92 4.95 -29.39
N THR A 93 2.06 4.42 -30.27
CA THR A 93 2.31 4.37 -31.71
C THR A 93 1.38 5.34 -32.43
N LYS A 94 1.70 5.68 -33.67
CA LYS A 94 0.91 6.64 -34.46
C LYS A 94 -0.53 6.16 -34.64
N GLY A 95 -1.46 6.93 -34.09
CA GLY A 95 -2.89 6.66 -34.18
C GLY A 95 -3.36 5.52 -33.25
N MET A 96 -2.59 5.23 -32.19
CA MET A 96 -2.96 4.26 -31.17
C MET A 96 -4.32 4.61 -30.56
N ARG A 97 -5.20 3.61 -30.48
CA ARG A 97 -6.53 3.70 -29.88
C ARG A 97 -6.53 3.01 -28.53
N VAL A 98 -6.87 3.77 -27.49
CA VAL A 98 -6.93 3.29 -26.11
C VAL A 98 -8.39 3.30 -25.67
N ALA A 99 -8.93 2.13 -25.32
CA ALA A 99 -10.19 2.02 -24.62
C ALA A 99 -9.93 2.21 -23.13
N VAL A 100 -10.43 3.28 -22.52
CA VAL A 100 -10.48 3.40 -21.06
C VAL A 100 -11.87 2.97 -20.62
N LEU A 101 -11.93 1.96 -19.75
CA LEU A 101 -13.14 1.24 -19.41
C LEU A 101 -13.35 1.15 -17.89
N GLY A 102 -14.56 0.83 -17.47
CA GLY A 102 -14.85 0.46 -16.08
C GLY A 102 -15.45 1.59 -15.23
N PRO A 103 -16.04 1.23 -14.08
CA PRO A 103 -16.81 2.15 -13.24
C PRO A 103 -15.96 3.26 -12.63
N ASN A 104 -14.68 3.00 -12.35
CA ASN A 104 -13.79 3.94 -11.67
C ASN A 104 -12.93 4.78 -12.63
N ALA A 105 -13.06 4.59 -13.94
CA ALA A 105 -12.22 5.29 -14.92
C ALA A 105 -12.46 6.80 -14.97
N ASN A 106 -13.66 7.26 -14.62
CA ASN A 106 -14.02 8.69 -14.63
C ASN A 106 -14.73 9.16 -13.35
N ARG A 107 -14.50 8.47 -12.22
CA ARG A 107 -15.00 8.89 -10.90
C ARG A 107 -13.93 9.72 -10.18
N THR A 108 -14.36 10.80 -9.56
CA THR A 108 -13.49 11.73 -8.82
C THR A 108 -13.49 11.47 -7.33
N ALA A 109 -14.66 11.19 -6.73
CA ALA A 109 -14.80 10.93 -5.30
C ALA A 109 -13.98 9.70 -4.85
N THR A 110 -13.99 8.63 -5.66
CA THR A 110 -13.18 7.43 -5.42
C THR A 110 -11.68 7.74 -5.29
N LEU A 111 -11.16 8.78 -5.92
CA LEU A 111 -9.72 9.11 -5.83
C LEU A 111 -9.30 9.55 -4.43
N LEU A 112 -10.22 10.12 -3.65
CA LEU A 112 -9.93 10.81 -2.40
C LEU A 112 -10.15 9.95 -1.15
N SER A 113 -10.65 8.71 -1.29
CA SER A 113 -10.98 7.84 -0.17
C SER A 113 -12.06 8.43 0.78
N ASN A 114 -12.08 7.97 2.03
CA ASN A 114 -12.78 8.57 3.16
C ASN A 114 -11.99 9.77 3.72
N TYR A 115 -12.69 10.65 4.44
CA TYR A 115 -12.12 11.88 5.01
C TYR A 115 -11.56 12.90 3.97
N PRO A 116 -12.21 13.16 2.81
CA PRO A 116 -11.71 14.16 1.88
C PRO A 116 -11.91 15.58 2.42
N GLY A 117 -10.88 16.41 2.30
CA GLY A 117 -10.98 17.87 2.54
C GLY A 117 -11.62 18.64 1.39
N CYS A 118 -12.26 17.94 0.43
CA CYS A 118 -12.63 18.45 -0.88
C CYS A 118 -14.13 18.36 -1.20
N THR A 119 -14.97 18.04 -0.22
CA THR A 119 -16.43 17.99 -0.36
C THR A 119 -17.08 18.59 0.88
N ASP A 120 -18.15 19.37 0.72
CA ASP A 120 -18.89 19.97 1.85
C ASP A 120 -19.75 18.95 2.62
N GLU A 121 -20.13 17.84 1.97
CA GLU A 121 -20.93 16.77 2.54
C GLU A 121 -20.65 15.44 1.81
N PRO A 122 -20.95 14.28 2.44
CA PRO A 122 -20.93 12.98 1.76
C PRO A 122 -21.81 12.98 0.50
N GLY A 123 -21.23 12.55 -0.62
CA GLY A 123 -21.86 12.48 -1.94
C GLY A 123 -21.96 13.83 -2.66
N GLY A 124 -21.43 14.90 -2.06
CA GLY A 124 -21.41 16.23 -2.67
C GLY A 124 -20.44 16.34 -3.83
N ASP A 125 -20.70 17.29 -4.74
CA ASP A 125 -19.73 17.66 -5.76
C ASP A 125 -18.43 18.15 -5.10
N PRO A 126 -17.25 17.87 -5.68
CA PRO A 126 -16.00 18.44 -5.22
C PRO A 126 -16.09 19.97 -5.15
N LEU A 127 -15.51 20.55 -4.11
CA LEU A 127 -15.37 21.99 -3.98
C LEU A 127 -14.76 22.59 -5.26
N PRO A 128 -15.19 23.78 -5.73
CA PRO A 128 -14.67 24.37 -6.97
C PRO A 128 -13.15 24.53 -7.02
N GLU A 129 -12.52 24.68 -5.86
CA GLU A 129 -11.08 24.72 -5.64
C GLU A 129 -10.38 23.35 -5.73
N CYS A 130 -11.11 22.24 -5.66
CA CYS A 130 -10.55 20.89 -5.74
C CYS A 130 -10.50 20.40 -7.19
N THR A 131 -9.33 20.55 -7.82
CA THR A 131 -9.09 20.06 -9.17
C THR A 131 -8.68 18.59 -9.15
N LEU A 132 -9.52 17.66 -9.59
CA LEU A 132 -9.22 16.22 -9.55
C LEU A 132 -8.95 15.68 -10.96
N VAL A 133 -7.86 14.94 -11.14
CA VAL A 133 -7.52 14.29 -12.41
C VAL A 133 -7.94 12.83 -12.37
N THR A 134 -9.00 12.47 -13.10
CA THR A 134 -9.47 11.08 -13.22
C THR A 134 -8.51 10.24 -14.08
N PRO A 135 -8.52 8.89 -13.93
CA PRO A 135 -7.79 8.00 -14.83
C PRO A 135 -8.03 8.29 -16.32
N LEU A 136 -9.29 8.54 -16.70
CA LEU A 136 -9.66 8.93 -18.06
C LEU A 136 -9.02 10.25 -18.48
N ALA A 137 -9.06 11.27 -17.61
CA ALA A 137 -8.48 12.58 -17.89
C ALA A 137 -6.95 12.48 -18.05
N GLY A 138 -6.27 11.79 -17.15
CA GLY A 138 -4.83 11.55 -17.22
C GLY A 138 -4.42 10.81 -18.49
N MET A 139 -5.10 9.71 -18.83
CA MET A 139 -4.84 8.96 -20.05
C MET A 139 -5.08 9.80 -21.32
N LYS A 140 -6.15 10.58 -21.37
CA LYS A 140 -6.41 11.52 -22.47
C LYS A 140 -5.27 12.51 -22.64
N SER A 141 -4.91 13.22 -21.57
CA SER A 141 -3.85 14.23 -21.60
C SER A 141 -2.50 13.63 -22.01
N ALA A 142 -2.15 12.45 -21.50
CA ALA A 142 -0.88 11.81 -21.80
C ALA A 142 -0.81 11.27 -23.25
N ILE A 143 -1.89 10.69 -23.77
CA ILE A 143 -1.96 10.21 -25.16
C ILE A 143 -2.02 11.37 -26.16
N GLU A 144 -2.73 12.46 -25.84
CA GLU A 144 -2.75 13.68 -26.65
C GLU A 144 -1.38 14.38 -26.69
N ALA A 145 -0.64 14.34 -25.58
CA ALA A 145 0.71 14.90 -25.49
C ALA A 145 1.79 14.01 -26.17
N ALA A 146 1.50 12.73 -26.43
CA ALA A 146 2.44 11.82 -27.07
C ALA A 146 2.76 12.24 -28.51
N GLU A 147 4.04 12.12 -28.89
CA GLU A 147 4.58 12.64 -30.17
C GLU A 147 3.78 12.19 -31.41
N TYR A 148 3.29 10.95 -31.41
CA TYR A 148 2.64 10.36 -32.59
C TYR A 148 1.12 10.53 -32.62
N GLY A 149 0.53 11.10 -31.56
CA GLY A 149 -0.90 11.24 -31.36
C GLY A 149 -1.63 9.89 -31.23
N GLY A 150 -2.82 9.93 -30.65
CA GLY A 150 -3.70 8.78 -30.48
C GLY A 150 -5.11 9.23 -30.13
N SER A 151 -5.98 8.28 -29.81
CA SER A 151 -7.32 8.59 -29.29
C SER A 151 -7.62 7.75 -28.07
N VAL A 152 -8.23 8.39 -27.08
CA VAL A 152 -8.75 7.73 -25.89
C VAL A 152 -10.27 7.84 -25.92
N GLU A 153 -10.92 6.69 -25.95
CA GLU A 153 -12.37 6.57 -25.91
C GLU A 153 -12.79 5.90 -24.60
N PHE A 154 -13.98 6.25 -24.11
CA PHE A 154 -14.46 5.82 -22.81
C PHE A 154 -15.80 5.11 -22.89
N GLN A 155 -15.92 4.00 -22.17
CA GLN A 155 -17.18 3.36 -21.85
C GLN A 155 -17.14 2.86 -20.40
N GLN A 156 -18.15 3.18 -19.61
CA GLN A 156 -18.20 2.75 -18.21
C GLN A 156 -18.33 1.22 -18.09
N GLY A 157 -19.15 0.58 -18.94
CA GLY A 157 -19.34 -0.87 -18.98
C GLY A 157 -20.28 -1.39 -17.90
N CYS A 158 -19.96 -1.16 -16.63
CA CYS A 158 -20.78 -1.54 -15.47
C CYS A 158 -20.70 -0.47 -14.37
N ASP A 159 -21.55 -0.59 -13.36
CA ASP A 159 -21.36 0.14 -12.10
C ASP A 159 -20.81 -0.77 -11.01
N ILE A 160 -20.47 -0.21 -9.85
CA ILE A 160 -20.04 -0.96 -8.67
C ILE A 160 -21.24 -1.54 -7.95
N ASP A 161 -21.10 -2.79 -7.48
CA ASP A 161 -22.08 -3.48 -6.63
C ASP A 161 -23.50 -3.54 -7.21
N THR A 162 -23.56 -3.82 -8.52
CA THR A 162 -24.81 -4.01 -9.28
C THR A 162 -24.78 -5.30 -10.07
N ASP A 163 -25.97 -5.79 -10.41
CA ASP A 163 -26.19 -6.90 -11.34
C ASP A 163 -26.45 -6.41 -12.79
N ASP A 164 -26.39 -5.09 -13.05
CA ASP A 164 -26.66 -4.52 -14.36
C ASP A 164 -25.49 -4.71 -15.35
N THR A 165 -25.74 -5.48 -16.40
CA THR A 165 -24.78 -5.76 -17.48
C THR A 165 -25.07 -4.98 -18.76
N SER A 166 -26.01 -4.03 -18.75
CA SER A 166 -26.49 -3.36 -19.97
C SER A 166 -25.42 -2.55 -20.72
N GLY A 167 -24.37 -2.11 -20.03
CA GLY A 167 -23.24 -1.40 -20.62
C GLY A 167 -22.13 -2.29 -21.20
N PHE A 168 -22.19 -3.61 -21.00
CA PHE A 168 -21.10 -4.53 -21.39
C PHE A 168 -20.85 -4.48 -22.90
N ASP A 169 -21.89 -4.61 -23.71
CA ASP A 169 -21.77 -4.73 -25.16
C ASP A 169 -21.04 -3.53 -25.79
N ALA A 170 -21.36 -2.31 -25.31
CA ALA A 170 -20.72 -1.10 -25.80
C ALA A 170 -19.23 -1.03 -25.43
N ALA A 171 -18.88 -1.40 -24.20
CA ALA A 171 -17.49 -1.42 -23.72
C ALA A 171 -16.66 -2.53 -24.38
N VAL A 172 -17.23 -3.72 -24.56
CA VAL A 172 -16.60 -4.84 -25.27
C VAL A 172 -16.35 -4.49 -26.73
N GLU A 173 -17.31 -3.83 -27.39
CA GLU A 173 -17.12 -3.38 -28.78
C GLU A 173 -16.02 -2.31 -28.88
N LEU A 174 -15.99 -1.36 -27.95
CA LEU A 174 -14.92 -0.37 -27.90
C LEU A 174 -13.54 -1.04 -27.69
N ALA A 175 -13.45 -2.06 -26.83
CA ALA A 175 -12.22 -2.82 -26.64
C ALA A 175 -11.77 -3.52 -27.93
N ARG A 176 -12.68 -4.17 -28.68
CA ARG A 176 -12.36 -4.80 -29.99
C ARG A 176 -11.83 -3.80 -31.01
N GLN A 177 -12.29 -2.56 -30.91
CA GLN A 177 -11.90 -1.47 -31.78
C GLN A 177 -10.67 -0.71 -31.25
N SER A 178 -10.01 -1.18 -30.19
CA SER A 178 -8.85 -0.49 -29.61
C SER A 178 -7.61 -1.38 -29.69
N ASP A 179 -6.43 -0.75 -29.64
CA ASP A 179 -5.15 -1.46 -29.63
C ASP A 179 -4.81 -1.97 -28.22
N VAL A 180 -5.34 -1.29 -27.20
CA VAL A 180 -5.25 -1.69 -25.79
C VAL A 180 -6.53 -1.28 -25.05
N ALA A 181 -6.92 -2.08 -24.06
CA ALA A 181 -7.97 -1.74 -23.11
C ALA A 181 -7.38 -1.53 -21.71
N VAL A 182 -7.71 -0.42 -21.07
CA VAL A 182 -7.38 -0.10 -19.69
C VAL A 182 -8.68 -0.10 -18.89
N ILE A 183 -8.91 -1.16 -18.12
CA ILE A 183 -10.09 -1.27 -17.26
C ILE A 183 -9.73 -0.73 -15.88
N VAL A 184 -10.49 0.25 -15.41
CA VAL A 184 -10.36 0.81 -14.06
C VAL A 184 -11.59 0.41 -13.24
N GLY A 185 -11.38 -0.56 -12.35
CA GLY A 185 -12.40 -1.08 -11.43
C GLY A 185 -11.98 -0.93 -9.97
N GLY A 186 -12.70 -1.59 -9.07
CA GLY A 186 -12.36 -1.63 -7.65
C GLY A 186 -13.55 -1.37 -6.74
N LEU A 187 -13.32 -0.54 -5.73
CA LEU A 187 -14.26 -0.24 -4.64
C LEU A 187 -14.57 1.26 -4.59
N ILE A 188 -15.68 1.62 -3.92
CA ILE A 188 -16.05 3.00 -3.62
C ILE A 188 -16.25 3.21 -2.13
N THR A 189 -16.11 4.47 -1.70
CA THR A 189 -16.30 4.88 -0.32
C THR A 189 -17.71 5.37 -0.06
N CYS A 190 -18.16 5.28 1.19
CA CYS A 190 -19.49 5.78 1.58
C CYS A 190 -19.60 7.30 1.50
N GLN A 191 -18.46 7.98 1.46
CA GLN A 191 -18.38 9.40 1.16
C GLN A 191 -18.84 9.72 -0.27
N GLU A 192 -18.86 8.77 -1.21
CA GLU A 192 -19.32 9.01 -2.58
C GLU A 192 -20.82 8.79 -2.75
N THR A 193 -21.38 7.76 -2.11
CA THR A 193 -22.73 7.25 -2.40
C THR A 193 -23.65 7.17 -1.18
N GLY A 194 -23.19 7.58 -0.01
CA GLY A 194 -23.87 7.31 1.26
C GLY A 194 -23.74 5.84 1.64
N ASP A 195 -24.84 5.16 1.97
CA ASP A 195 -24.81 3.79 2.51
C ASP A 195 -24.56 2.68 1.46
N GLN A 196 -24.37 3.02 0.17
CA GLN A 196 -24.16 2.05 -0.92
C GLN A 196 -22.69 2.01 -1.36
N CYS A 197 -21.85 1.41 -0.52
CA CYS A 197 -20.40 1.51 -0.59
C CYS A 197 -19.73 0.26 -0.03
N GLN A 198 -18.42 0.14 -0.24
CA GLN A 198 -17.64 -0.98 0.28
C GLN A 198 -16.66 -0.57 1.38
N GLU A 199 -16.35 0.72 1.52
CA GLU A 199 -15.34 1.18 2.49
C GLU A 199 -15.76 2.46 3.22
N ALA A 200 -15.94 2.37 4.54
CA ALA A 200 -15.98 3.50 5.48
C ALA A 200 -15.75 3.04 6.92
N GLU A 201 -15.54 4.00 7.82
CA GLU A 201 -15.60 3.72 9.25
C GLU A 201 -16.96 3.12 9.61
N ALA A 202 -16.94 2.03 10.40
CA ALA A 202 -18.10 1.21 10.75
C ALA A 202 -18.78 0.44 9.59
N TYR A 203 -18.14 0.36 8.42
CA TYR A 203 -18.59 -0.43 7.27
C TYR A 203 -17.53 -1.45 6.84
N ASP A 204 -17.64 -2.67 7.35
CA ASP A 204 -16.73 -3.78 7.04
C ASP A 204 -17.25 -4.64 5.88
N ARG A 205 -16.37 -4.98 4.94
CA ARG A 205 -16.70 -5.90 3.84
C ARG A 205 -16.80 -7.34 4.32
N VAL A 206 -17.82 -8.06 3.87
CA VAL A 206 -17.95 -9.52 4.07
C VAL A 206 -17.36 -10.34 2.93
N ALA A 207 -16.87 -9.68 1.87
CA ALA A 207 -16.20 -10.31 0.74
C ALA A 207 -14.99 -9.46 0.32
N ILE A 208 -13.91 -10.14 -0.07
CA ILE A 208 -12.63 -9.48 -0.41
C ILE A 208 -12.40 -9.32 -1.92
N GLY A 209 -13.27 -9.89 -2.77
CA GLY A 209 -13.20 -9.74 -4.23
C GLY A 209 -13.84 -8.45 -4.74
N LEU A 210 -13.95 -8.33 -6.07
CA LEU A 210 -14.67 -7.24 -6.72
C LEU A 210 -16.20 -7.39 -6.52
N PRO A 211 -16.92 -6.33 -6.11
CA PRO A 211 -18.36 -6.37 -5.95
C PRO A 211 -19.13 -6.33 -7.28
N GLY A 212 -20.35 -6.86 -7.26
CA GLY A 212 -21.26 -6.91 -8.41
C GLY A 212 -20.69 -7.64 -9.62
N VAL A 213 -21.07 -7.20 -10.81
CA VAL A 213 -20.71 -7.84 -12.09
C VAL A 213 -19.33 -7.42 -12.64
N GLN A 214 -18.49 -6.74 -11.85
CA GLN A 214 -17.18 -6.25 -12.33
C GLN A 214 -16.27 -7.38 -12.82
N GLU A 215 -16.26 -8.54 -12.15
CA GLU A 215 -15.46 -9.69 -12.59
C GLU A 215 -15.93 -10.21 -13.96
N ASP A 216 -17.25 -10.31 -14.17
CA ASP A 216 -17.82 -10.74 -15.45
C ASP A 216 -17.55 -9.72 -16.56
N PHE A 217 -17.58 -8.42 -16.23
CA PHE A 217 -17.22 -7.35 -17.14
C PHE A 217 -15.77 -7.47 -17.62
N ILE A 218 -14.82 -7.65 -16.70
CA ILE A 218 -13.40 -7.81 -17.02
C ILE A 218 -13.19 -9.05 -17.89
N LYS A 219 -13.84 -10.18 -17.57
CA LYS A 219 -13.78 -11.40 -18.40
C LYS A 219 -14.32 -11.16 -19.81
N ALA A 220 -15.43 -10.43 -19.95
CA ALA A 220 -16.04 -10.13 -21.25
C ALA A 220 -15.12 -9.27 -22.13
N VAL A 221 -14.41 -8.30 -21.54
CA VAL A 221 -13.41 -7.49 -22.25
C VAL A 221 -12.17 -8.32 -22.58
N ALA A 222 -11.62 -9.07 -21.63
CA ALA A 222 -10.46 -9.93 -21.86
C ALA A 222 -10.70 -10.97 -22.98
N ALA A 223 -11.94 -11.47 -23.10
CA ALA A 223 -12.36 -12.41 -24.14
C ALA A 223 -12.35 -11.83 -25.57
N THR A 224 -12.18 -10.51 -25.76
CA THR A 224 -11.99 -9.93 -27.09
C THR A 224 -10.62 -10.26 -27.69
N GLY A 225 -9.66 -10.63 -26.85
CA GLY A 225 -8.25 -10.77 -27.22
C GLY A 225 -7.50 -9.43 -27.34
N THR A 226 -8.14 -8.31 -27.01
CA THR A 226 -7.48 -7.00 -26.91
C THR A 226 -6.51 -7.04 -25.71
N PRO A 227 -5.23 -6.62 -25.86
CA PRO A 227 -4.33 -6.47 -24.73
C PRO A 227 -4.98 -5.64 -23.61
N THR A 228 -5.13 -6.23 -22.43
CA THR A 228 -5.91 -5.65 -21.34
C THR A 228 -5.04 -5.37 -20.12
N VAL A 229 -5.11 -4.15 -19.63
CA VAL A 229 -4.54 -3.69 -18.36
C VAL A 229 -5.69 -3.50 -17.37
N LEU A 230 -5.58 -4.11 -16.19
CA LEU A 230 -6.53 -3.92 -15.09
C LEU A 230 -5.91 -3.01 -14.03
N VAL A 231 -6.61 -1.93 -13.70
CA VAL A 231 -6.26 -1.00 -12.63
C VAL A 231 -7.33 -1.09 -11.55
N ILE A 232 -6.89 -1.26 -10.30
CA ILE A 232 -7.78 -1.38 -9.14
C ILE A 232 -7.63 -0.15 -8.27
N LEU A 233 -8.72 0.60 -8.11
CA LEU A 233 -8.81 1.68 -7.12
C LEU A 233 -9.57 1.18 -5.89
N SER A 234 -8.90 1.15 -4.74
CA SER A 234 -9.44 0.65 -3.47
C SER A 234 -8.63 1.16 -2.28
N GLY A 235 -9.23 1.21 -1.09
CA GLY A 235 -8.56 1.55 0.16
C GLY A 235 -7.92 0.34 0.86
N ALA A 236 -8.33 -0.87 0.48
CA ALA A 236 -7.74 -2.13 0.92
C ALA A 236 -7.55 -3.11 -0.26
N SER A 237 -6.90 -4.23 0.02
CA SER A 237 -6.62 -5.28 -0.95
C SER A 237 -7.90 -5.89 -1.51
N VAL A 238 -7.90 -6.13 -2.82
CA VAL A 238 -8.98 -6.78 -3.55
C VAL A 238 -8.47 -8.08 -4.12
N SER A 239 -9.09 -9.20 -3.79
CA SER A 239 -8.70 -10.51 -4.30
C SER A 239 -9.09 -10.68 -5.78
N LEU A 240 -8.14 -11.11 -6.62
CA LEU A 240 -8.32 -11.24 -8.08
C LEU A 240 -7.81 -12.58 -8.65
N PRO A 241 -8.14 -13.74 -8.05
CA PRO A 241 -7.57 -15.03 -8.46
C PRO A 241 -7.86 -15.37 -9.92
N ALA A 242 -9.02 -14.96 -10.44
CA ALA A 242 -9.42 -15.19 -11.84
C ALA A 242 -8.51 -14.49 -12.87
N PHE A 243 -7.80 -13.43 -12.48
CA PHE A 243 -7.00 -12.61 -13.40
C PHE A 243 -5.50 -12.78 -13.23
N ALA A 244 -5.05 -13.33 -12.11
CA ALA A 244 -3.64 -13.57 -11.82
C ALA A 244 -2.98 -14.60 -12.75
N ALA A 245 -3.74 -15.59 -13.24
CA ALA A 245 -3.23 -16.63 -14.14
C ALA A 245 -2.84 -16.06 -15.52
N ALA A 246 -1.87 -16.69 -16.19
CA ALA A 246 -1.31 -16.20 -17.45
C ALA A 246 -2.22 -16.29 -18.67
N ASP A 247 -3.23 -17.14 -18.61
CA ASP A 247 -4.22 -17.33 -19.66
C ASP A 247 -5.53 -16.56 -19.40
N SER A 248 -5.57 -15.68 -18.38
CA SER A 248 -6.76 -14.91 -18.01
C SER A 248 -7.19 -13.86 -19.06
N GLY A 249 -6.31 -13.53 -20.01
CA GLY A 249 -6.49 -12.46 -20.98
C GLY A 249 -6.25 -11.05 -20.42
N VAL A 250 -6.00 -10.91 -19.11
CA VAL A 250 -5.53 -9.67 -18.47
C VAL A 250 -4.02 -9.72 -18.40
N ALA A 251 -3.35 -8.92 -19.23
CA ALA A 251 -1.89 -8.96 -19.37
C ALA A 251 -1.16 -8.21 -18.24
N ALA A 252 -1.75 -7.13 -17.70
CA ALA A 252 -1.16 -6.39 -16.59
C ALA A 252 -2.17 -6.03 -15.52
N ILE A 253 -1.73 -5.99 -14.25
CA ILE A 253 -2.55 -5.61 -13.10
C ILE A 253 -1.78 -4.60 -12.25
N VAL A 254 -2.42 -3.45 -11.99
CA VAL A 254 -1.89 -2.37 -11.15
C VAL A 254 -2.87 -2.08 -10.01
N TYR A 255 -2.40 -2.14 -8.76
CA TYR A 255 -3.12 -1.55 -7.65
C TYR A 255 -2.82 -0.06 -7.62
N GLY A 256 -3.83 0.75 -7.95
CA GLY A 256 -3.78 2.21 -7.94
C GLY A 256 -4.16 2.85 -6.61
N TRP A 257 -4.71 2.05 -5.68
CA TRP A 257 -5.24 2.50 -4.39
C TRP A 257 -6.27 3.64 -4.54
N TYR A 258 -6.37 4.53 -3.56
CA TYR A 258 -7.01 5.84 -3.71
C TYR A 258 -5.93 6.91 -3.90
N PRO A 259 -5.60 7.28 -5.16
CA PRO A 259 -4.36 7.96 -5.51
C PRO A 259 -4.40 9.49 -5.34
N GLY A 260 -5.49 10.04 -4.81
CA GLY A 260 -5.62 11.48 -4.57
C GLY A 260 -5.83 12.31 -5.84
N GLU A 261 -5.63 13.63 -5.68
CA GLU A 261 -6.03 14.66 -6.65
C GLU A 261 -5.30 14.61 -8.00
N GLU A 262 -4.07 14.11 -8.02
CA GLU A 262 -3.25 13.92 -9.22
C GLU A 262 -3.18 12.44 -9.66
N GLY A 263 -4.05 11.60 -9.11
CA GLY A 263 -3.98 10.16 -9.29
C GLY A 263 -4.12 9.70 -10.74
N GLY A 264 -4.94 10.37 -11.55
CA GLY A 264 -5.05 10.10 -12.97
C GLY A 264 -3.77 10.44 -13.75
N THR A 265 -3.12 11.56 -13.42
CA THR A 265 -1.81 11.95 -14.00
C THR A 265 -0.77 10.89 -13.67
N ALA A 266 -0.65 10.55 -12.39
CA ALA A 266 0.28 9.54 -11.90
C ALA A 266 0.06 8.17 -12.54
N LEU A 267 -1.21 7.76 -12.70
CA LEU A 267 -1.54 6.50 -13.36
C LEU A 267 -1.10 6.50 -14.82
N ALA A 268 -1.38 7.57 -15.56
CA ALA A 268 -0.96 7.67 -16.95
C ALA A 268 0.56 7.64 -17.08
N ASP A 269 1.28 8.34 -16.20
CA ASP A 269 2.75 8.35 -16.16
C ASP A 269 3.33 6.95 -15.91
N VAL A 270 2.72 6.18 -15.00
CA VAL A 270 3.11 4.78 -14.77
C VAL A 270 2.81 3.93 -16.00
N LEU A 271 1.57 3.96 -16.51
CA LEU A 271 1.15 3.09 -17.62
C LEU A 271 1.91 3.37 -18.92
N LEU A 272 2.34 4.61 -19.16
CA LEU A 272 3.09 5.03 -20.35
C LEU A 272 4.62 5.04 -20.14
N GLY A 273 5.08 4.73 -18.93
CA GLY A 273 6.51 4.60 -18.63
C GLY A 273 7.26 5.92 -18.43
N ALA A 274 6.56 7.04 -18.26
CA ALA A 274 7.17 8.26 -17.76
C ALA A 274 7.67 8.07 -16.32
N VAL A 275 7.00 7.20 -15.55
CA VAL A 275 7.44 6.71 -14.25
C VAL A 275 7.57 5.20 -14.28
N ASN A 276 8.70 4.69 -13.79
CA ASN A 276 8.88 3.28 -13.53
C ASN A 276 8.24 2.92 -12.17
N PRO A 277 7.24 2.03 -12.11
CA PRO A 277 6.53 1.74 -10.86
C PRO A 277 7.50 1.15 -9.82
N SER A 278 7.36 1.60 -8.58
CA SER A 278 8.22 1.23 -7.46
C SER A 278 7.44 0.93 -6.17
N GLY A 279 6.11 0.98 -6.22
CA GLY A 279 5.27 0.60 -5.09
C GLY A 279 5.48 -0.85 -4.68
N ARG A 280 5.27 -1.12 -3.40
CA ARG A 280 5.26 -2.47 -2.80
C ARG A 280 3.98 -2.60 -1.99
N LEU A 281 3.36 -3.79 -2.02
CA LEU A 281 2.12 -4.04 -1.31
C LEU A 281 2.31 -3.81 0.21
N PRO A 282 1.55 -2.91 0.86
CA PRO A 282 1.60 -2.71 2.30
C PRO A 282 0.77 -3.76 3.07
N GLU A 283 0.09 -4.65 2.36
CA GLU A 283 -0.75 -5.71 2.88
C GLU A 283 -0.62 -6.98 2.03
N THR A 284 -1.04 -8.13 2.56
CA THR A 284 -1.10 -9.37 1.77
C THR A 284 -2.42 -9.45 1.04
N VAL A 285 -2.38 -9.75 -0.26
CA VAL A 285 -3.58 -10.04 -1.05
C VAL A 285 -3.84 -11.54 -0.98
N PHE A 286 -4.90 -11.92 -0.28
CA PHE A 286 -5.33 -13.31 -0.13
C PHE A 286 -6.05 -13.81 -1.39
N THR A 287 -6.02 -15.11 -1.66
CA THR A 287 -6.79 -15.75 -2.73
C THR A 287 -8.29 -15.81 -2.43
N GLY A 288 -8.66 -15.83 -1.16
CA GLY A 288 -10.03 -15.99 -0.68
C GLY A 288 -10.14 -15.82 0.83
N LEU A 289 -11.38 -15.80 1.34
CA LEU A 289 -11.67 -15.70 2.78
C LEU A 289 -11.24 -16.95 3.57
N ASP A 290 -11.03 -18.07 2.89
CA ASP A 290 -10.54 -19.32 3.46
C ASP A 290 -9.09 -19.24 3.99
N GLN A 291 -8.33 -18.25 3.52
CA GLN A 291 -6.99 -17.94 4.06
C GLN A 291 -7.02 -17.03 5.29
N LEU A 292 -8.20 -16.53 5.66
CA LEU A 292 -8.39 -15.71 6.86
C LEU A 292 -8.84 -16.59 8.03
N PRO A 293 -8.57 -16.18 9.29
CA PRO A 293 -9.13 -16.87 10.46
C PRO A 293 -10.65 -16.95 10.40
N GLU A 294 -11.25 -18.05 10.92
CA GLU A 294 -12.72 -18.23 10.92
C GLU A 294 -13.46 -17.05 11.58
N ASP A 295 -12.82 -16.38 12.52
CA ASP A 295 -13.35 -15.24 13.27
C ASP A 295 -12.67 -13.92 12.85
N TYR A 296 -12.31 -13.75 11.57
CA TYR A 296 -11.61 -12.55 11.06
C TYR A 296 -12.33 -11.22 11.31
N LEU A 297 -13.64 -11.25 11.64
CA LEU A 297 -14.41 -10.07 12.08
C LEU A 297 -14.16 -9.69 13.55
N SER A 298 -13.51 -10.55 14.33
CA SER A 298 -13.12 -10.29 15.71
C SER A 298 -11.88 -9.40 15.77
N LEU A 299 -11.97 -8.33 16.55
CA LEU A 299 -10.84 -7.47 16.92
C LEU A 299 -10.13 -7.95 18.21
N ALA A 300 -10.58 -9.07 18.79
CA ALA A 300 -9.90 -9.72 19.90
C ALA A 300 -8.60 -10.33 19.36
N MET A 301 -7.49 -9.59 19.46
CA MET A 301 -6.16 -10.01 19.03
C MET A 301 -5.50 -10.92 20.09
N ASP A 302 -6.25 -11.85 20.66
CA ASP A 302 -5.87 -12.68 21.80
C ASP A 302 -5.53 -14.14 21.44
N ASP A 303 -5.86 -14.57 20.22
CA ASP A 303 -5.53 -15.91 19.72
C ASP A 303 -4.10 -16.04 19.19
N ALA A 304 -3.41 -17.11 19.60
CA ALA A 304 -2.14 -17.54 19.04
C ALA A 304 -2.35 -18.33 17.72
N PRO A 305 -1.41 -18.27 16.76
CA PRO A 305 -0.13 -17.58 16.82
C PRO A 305 -0.21 -16.05 16.58
N GLY A 306 -1.40 -15.53 16.30
CA GLY A 306 -1.64 -14.17 15.86
C GLY A 306 -2.27 -14.13 14.47
N ARG A 307 -2.59 -12.94 13.99
CA ARG A 307 -3.19 -12.68 12.67
C ARG A 307 -2.21 -11.84 11.84
N THR A 308 -2.43 -11.73 10.52
CA THR A 308 -1.59 -11.06 9.49
C THR A 308 -0.60 -11.95 8.73
N HIS A 309 0.02 -11.36 7.70
CA HIS A 309 1.08 -11.94 6.87
C HIS A 309 2.25 -12.53 7.67
N ARG A 310 2.48 -12.03 8.89
CA ARG A 310 3.52 -12.51 9.81
C ARG A 310 3.33 -13.97 10.20
N TYR A 311 2.10 -14.48 10.19
CA TYR A 311 1.74 -15.83 10.64
C TYR A 311 1.15 -16.70 9.53
N LEU A 312 1.06 -16.18 8.29
CA LEU A 312 0.52 -16.90 7.16
C LEU A 312 1.51 -17.98 6.69
N THR A 313 1.09 -19.24 6.77
CA THR A 313 1.87 -20.39 6.29
C THR A 313 1.49 -20.81 4.86
N GLU A 314 0.31 -20.42 4.42
CA GLU A 314 -0.21 -20.69 3.08
C GLU A 314 0.33 -19.73 2.04
N THR A 315 0.05 -20.05 0.77
CA THR A 315 0.45 -19.23 -0.37
C THR A 315 -0.61 -18.14 -0.64
N PRO A 316 -0.34 -16.85 -0.37
CA PRO A 316 -1.25 -15.78 -0.79
C PRO A 316 -1.26 -15.58 -2.31
N LEU A 317 -2.23 -14.81 -2.80
CA LEU A 317 -2.26 -14.37 -4.20
C LEU A 317 -1.08 -13.44 -4.51
N TYR A 318 -0.85 -12.45 -3.63
CA TYR A 318 0.34 -11.61 -3.63
C TYR A 318 0.79 -11.34 -2.20
N ALA A 319 2.07 -11.58 -1.91
CA ALA A 319 2.63 -11.41 -0.57
C ALA A 319 2.80 -9.92 -0.19
N PHE A 320 2.79 -9.64 1.11
CA PHE A 320 3.25 -8.35 1.64
C PHE A 320 4.64 -8.00 1.07
N GLY A 321 4.82 -6.74 0.70
CA GLY A 321 6.07 -6.23 0.15
C GLY A 321 6.32 -6.59 -1.31
N PHE A 322 5.40 -7.29 -2.00
CA PHE A 322 5.54 -7.61 -3.42
C PHE A 322 5.23 -6.40 -4.31
N GLY A 323 5.94 -6.27 -5.43
CA GLY A 323 5.68 -5.27 -6.46
C GLY A 323 6.73 -5.35 -7.56
N LEU A 324 6.27 -5.44 -8.79
CA LEU A 324 7.09 -5.46 -9.99
C LEU A 324 7.48 -4.04 -10.39
N SER A 325 8.40 -3.98 -11.33
CA SER A 325 8.85 -2.75 -11.94
C SER A 325 9.36 -3.04 -13.36
N TYR A 326 9.57 -2.01 -14.18
CA TYR A 326 9.91 -2.18 -15.61
C TYR A 326 11.37 -2.57 -15.86
N SER A 327 12.23 -2.43 -14.86
CA SER A 327 13.62 -2.90 -14.87
C SER A 327 13.76 -4.19 -14.06
N ARG A 328 14.81 -4.96 -14.32
CA ARG A 328 15.12 -6.16 -13.52
C ARG A 328 16.12 -5.82 -12.42
N ARG A 329 15.95 -6.41 -11.24
CA ARG A 329 16.87 -6.28 -10.10
C ARG A 329 17.36 -7.65 -9.69
N THR A 330 18.55 -7.74 -9.15
CA THR A 330 19.00 -8.94 -8.47
C THR A 330 19.75 -8.60 -7.19
N TYR A 331 19.63 -9.49 -6.22
CA TYR A 331 20.20 -9.34 -4.89
C TYR A 331 21.24 -10.44 -4.67
N SER A 332 22.40 -10.07 -4.16
CA SER A 332 23.47 -11.03 -3.90
C SER A 332 24.34 -10.60 -2.72
N GLN A 333 25.16 -11.54 -2.24
CA GLN A 333 26.22 -11.26 -1.26
C GLN A 333 25.71 -10.55 0.02
N LEU A 334 24.63 -11.08 0.62
CA LEU A 334 24.18 -10.58 1.93
C LEU A 334 25.23 -10.89 3.00
N THR A 335 25.73 -9.86 3.67
CA THR A 335 26.64 -9.94 4.81
C THR A 335 26.06 -9.28 6.04
N LEU A 336 26.37 -9.83 7.22
CA LEU A 336 25.93 -9.33 8.52
C LEU A 336 27.15 -8.95 9.36
N GLU A 337 27.15 -7.74 9.92
CA GLU A 337 28.21 -7.24 10.79
C GLU A 337 27.64 -6.66 12.09
N PRO A 338 27.85 -7.30 13.26
CA PRO A 338 28.48 -8.62 13.44
C PRO A 338 27.58 -9.77 12.94
N ALA A 339 28.19 -10.90 12.60
CA ALA A 339 27.47 -12.12 12.19
C ALA A 339 26.93 -12.95 13.37
N SER A 340 27.21 -12.54 14.61
CA SER A 340 26.72 -13.18 15.84
C SER A 340 26.64 -12.18 16.99
N ILE A 341 25.73 -12.42 17.93
CA ILE A 341 25.53 -11.66 19.17
C ILE A 341 25.85 -12.60 20.33
N GLU A 342 26.80 -12.24 21.21
CA GLU A 342 27.24 -13.12 22.32
C GLU A 342 26.44 -12.93 23.63
N ALA A 343 26.32 -14.02 24.40
CA ALA A 343 25.68 -14.07 25.71
C ALA A 343 26.27 -13.03 26.69
N GLY A 344 25.40 -12.21 27.27
CA GLY A 344 25.80 -11.16 28.23
C GLY A 344 26.21 -9.83 27.61
N ALA A 345 26.25 -9.73 26.27
CA ALA A 345 26.35 -8.49 25.51
C ALA A 345 24.97 -8.04 24.97
N HIS A 346 23.91 -8.28 25.75
CA HIS A 346 22.55 -7.78 25.48
C HIS A 346 22.48 -6.27 25.72
N ASP A 347 23.25 -5.52 24.95
CA ASP A 347 23.03 -4.10 24.81
C ASP A 347 21.87 -3.93 23.80
N PRO A 348 20.67 -3.51 24.23
CA PRO A 348 19.57 -3.27 23.29
C PRO A 348 19.92 -2.21 22.24
N SER A 349 20.94 -1.37 22.50
CA SER A 349 21.45 -0.38 21.54
C SER A 349 22.46 -0.93 20.52
N ALA A 350 22.84 -2.21 20.62
CA ALA A 350 23.66 -2.85 19.61
C ALA A 350 22.92 -2.93 18.26
N VAL A 351 23.68 -2.88 17.17
CA VAL A 351 23.16 -2.90 15.80
C VAL A 351 23.90 -3.95 14.98
N VAL A 352 23.15 -4.73 14.21
CA VAL A 352 23.67 -5.60 13.16
C VAL A 352 23.47 -4.90 11.81
N ALA A 353 24.55 -4.55 11.12
CA ALA A 353 24.49 -3.99 9.78
C ALA A 353 24.29 -5.12 8.76
N ALA A 354 23.15 -5.14 8.07
CA ALA A 354 22.87 -6.08 7.00
C ALA A 354 23.12 -5.41 5.64
N SER A 355 24.15 -5.86 4.93
CA SER A 355 24.57 -5.27 3.65
C SER A 355 24.34 -6.24 2.50
N VAL A 356 23.60 -5.82 1.47
CA VAL A 356 23.33 -6.59 0.27
C VAL A 356 23.85 -5.86 -0.97
N VAL A 357 24.33 -6.61 -1.96
CA VAL A 357 24.63 -6.06 -3.29
C VAL A 357 23.36 -6.11 -4.12
N LEU A 358 22.85 -4.93 -4.46
CA LEU A 358 21.77 -4.72 -5.43
C LEU A 358 22.40 -4.45 -6.80
N GLU A 359 22.01 -5.25 -7.79
CA GLU A 359 22.32 -5.02 -9.21
C GLU A 359 21.07 -4.53 -9.93
N CYS A 360 21.15 -3.32 -10.48
CA CYS A 360 20.14 -2.73 -11.35
C CYS A 360 20.44 -3.19 -12.79
N GLU A 361 19.68 -4.14 -13.30
CA GLU A 361 19.85 -4.60 -14.69
C GLU A 361 19.29 -3.56 -15.69
N SER A 362 19.41 -3.85 -16.99
CA SER A 362 18.93 -2.96 -18.05
C SER A 362 17.43 -2.67 -17.92
N GLY A 363 17.05 -1.40 -18.09
CA GLY A 363 15.66 -0.95 -18.14
C GLY A 363 15.56 0.54 -17.81
N PRO A 364 14.35 1.09 -17.71
CA PRO A 364 14.15 2.47 -17.30
C PRO A 364 14.67 2.71 -15.88
N ALA A 365 15.25 3.88 -15.63
CA ALA A 365 15.59 4.32 -14.29
C ALA A 365 14.34 4.32 -13.40
N GLY A 366 14.53 4.04 -12.11
CA GLY A 366 13.44 3.96 -11.16
C GLY A 366 13.91 3.51 -9.80
N ASP A 367 13.06 3.67 -8.79
CA ASP A 367 13.41 3.26 -7.44
C ASP A 367 13.24 1.75 -7.23
N GLU A 368 13.95 1.24 -6.23
CA GLU A 368 13.79 -0.08 -5.67
C GLU A 368 13.59 0.04 -4.16
N VAL A 369 12.66 -0.72 -3.58
CA VAL A 369 12.46 -0.80 -2.13
C VAL A 369 13.06 -2.10 -1.62
N VAL A 370 14.28 -2.00 -1.10
CA VAL A 370 15.02 -3.11 -0.49
C VAL A 370 14.48 -3.33 0.92
N GLN A 371 14.07 -4.56 1.23
CA GLN A 371 13.37 -4.91 2.46
C GLN A 371 14.16 -5.96 3.24
N LEU A 372 14.25 -5.81 4.56
CA LEU A 372 14.91 -6.72 5.49
C LEU A 372 13.87 -7.47 6.31
N TYR A 373 13.89 -8.81 6.22
CA TYR A 373 13.02 -9.70 6.96
C TYR A 373 13.80 -10.61 7.91
N VAL A 374 13.20 -10.91 9.05
CA VAL A 374 13.76 -11.79 10.09
C VAL A 374 12.78 -12.92 10.42
N SER A 375 13.31 -14.12 10.69
CA SER A 375 12.58 -15.24 11.27
C SER A 375 13.43 -15.96 12.31
N LEU A 376 12.83 -16.32 13.45
CA LEU A 376 13.47 -17.16 14.46
C LEU A 376 13.21 -18.65 14.13
N ARG A 377 14.27 -19.42 13.86
CA ARG A 377 14.14 -20.83 13.44
C ARG A 377 13.47 -21.73 14.47
N GLU A 378 12.81 -22.78 13.97
CA GLU A 378 12.01 -23.68 14.81
C GLU A 378 12.76 -24.40 15.92
N ASP A 379 14.04 -24.68 15.71
CA ASP A 379 14.94 -25.31 16.66
C ASP A 379 15.53 -24.35 17.71
N ALA A 380 15.22 -23.06 17.63
CA ALA A 380 15.60 -22.05 18.61
C ALA A 380 14.72 -22.05 19.87
N GLY A 381 15.30 -21.65 21.00
CA GLY A 381 14.65 -21.65 22.31
C GLY A 381 14.89 -22.94 23.13
N ARG A 382 14.63 -22.87 24.44
CA ARG A 382 14.72 -24.04 25.33
C ARG A 382 13.45 -24.87 25.21
N ALA A 383 13.58 -26.20 25.23
CA ALA A 383 12.44 -27.11 25.22
C ALA A 383 11.49 -26.81 26.40
N GLY A 384 10.30 -26.25 26.12
CA GLY A 384 9.29 -25.89 27.12
C GLY A 384 8.75 -24.46 27.00
N ASP A 385 9.43 -23.57 26.28
CA ASP A 385 8.97 -22.21 26.05
C ASP A 385 8.09 -22.17 24.79
N ALA A 386 6.77 -22.20 24.96
CA ALA A 386 5.84 -21.97 23.86
C ALA A 386 5.89 -20.49 23.47
N VAL A 387 6.84 -20.11 22.61
CA VAL A 387 6.91 -18.77 22.02
C VAL A 387 6.03 -18.77 20.78
N SER A 388 4.91 -18.05 20.84
CA SER A 388 4.18 -17.66 19.64
C SER A 388 5.06 -16.71 18.85
N ARG A 389 5.52 -17.13 17.67
CA ARG A 389 6.44 -16.32 16.86
C ARG A 389 5.88 -16.08 15.45
N PRO A 390 6.15 -14.89 14.90
CA PRO A 390 6.02 -14.67 13.47
C PRO A 390 6.84 -15.69 12.67
N VAL A 391 6.27 -16.17 11.57
CA VAL A 391 7.01 -16.88 10.53
C VAL A 391 8.04 -15.92 9.93
N ARG A 392 7.69 -14.64 9.73
CA ARG A 392 8.57 -13.58 9.18
C ARG A 392 8.15 -12.21 9.68
N GLU A 393 9.10 -11.32 9.90
CA GLU A 393 8.86 -9.93 10.24
C GLU A 393 9.71 -8.99 9.38
N LEU A 394 9.09 -7.97 8.80
CA LEU A 394 9.83 -6.82 8.29
C LEU A 394 10.46 -6.08 9.47
N LYS A 395 11.78 -5.86 9.44
CA LYS A 395 12.52 -5.11 10.47
C LYS A 395 13.21 -3.85 9.94
N GLY A 396 13.24 -3.66 8.62
CA GLY A 396 13.76 -2.45 8.01
C GLY A 396 13.58 -2.44 6.49
N PHE A 397 13.65 -1.27 5.89
CA PHE A 397 13.64 -1.12 4.44
C PHE A 397 14.39 0.14 4.02
N SER A 398 14.82 0.18 2.77
CA SER A 398 15.46 1.34 2.16
C SER A 398 14.97 1.50 0.72
N ARG A 399 14.54 2.72 0.37
CA ARG A 399 14.23 3.09 -1.02
C ARG A 399 15.49 3.66 -1.65
N VAL A 400 15.97 3.00 -2.70
CA VAL A 400 17.20 3.36 -3.41
C VAL A 400 16.92 3.58 -4.88
N ALA A 401 17.58 4.58 -5.47
CA ALA A 401 17.47 4.82 -6.90
C ALA A 401 18.30 3.78 -7.68
N CYS A 402 17.69 3.18 -8.69
CA CYS A 402 18.38 2.47 -9.76
C CYS A 402 18.43 3.35 -11.00
N GLY A 403 19.63 3.60 -11.51
CA GLY A 403 19.82 4.28 -12.79
C GLY A 403 19.41 3.41 -13.99
N ASP A 404 19.61 3.93 -15.18
CA ASP A 404 19.40 3.26 -16.47
C ASP A 404 20.66 2.53 -16.98
N GLU A 405 21.79 2.64 -16.26
CA GLU A 405 23.03 1.93 -16.59
C GLU A 405 22.91 0.43 -16.28
N ALA A 406 22.92 -0.38 -17.34
CA ALA A 406 22.78 -1.83 -17.23
C ALA A 406 23.92 -2.47 -16.44
N GLY A 407 23.57 -3.22 -15.38
CA GLY A 407 24.52 -3.96 -14.55
C GLY A 407 25.20 -3.11 -13.49
N ALA A 408 24.71 -1.88 -13.25
CA ALA A 408 25.18 -1.05 -12.15
C ALA A 408 24.92 -1.75 -10.81
N LYS A 409 25.96 -1.84 -9.96
CA LYS A 409 25.91 -2.48 -8.64
C LYS A 409 26.09 -1.45 -7.55
N GLN A 410 25.28 -1.56 -6.50
CA GLN A 410 25.41 -0.75 -5.30
C GLN A 410 25.23 -1.62 -4.06
N THR A 411 25.91 -1.25 -2.98
CA THR A 411 25.72 -1.88 -1.67
C THR A 411 24.67 -1.11 -0.90
N VAL A 412 23.62 -1.81 -0.48
CA VAL A 412 22.56 -1.26 0.36
C VAL A 412 22.71 -1.86 1.75
N THR A 413 22.85 -1.00 2.75
CA THR A 413 22.96 -1.39 4.16
C THR A 413 21.68 -1.00 4.89
N ILE A 414 21.08 -1.96 5.60
CA ILE A 414 19.96 -1.74 6.51
C ILE A 414 20.44 -2.12 7.91
N ASP A 415 20.33 -1.17 8.83
CA ASP A 415 20.66 -1.39 10.23
C ASP A 415 19.54 -2.18 10.91
N LEU A 416 19.88 -3.26 11.59
CA LEU A 416 18.99 -4.09 12.40
C LEU A 416 19.36 -3.90 13.88
N PRO A 417 18.70 -2.99 14.61
CA PRO A 417 18.86 -2.88 16.05
C PRO A 417 18.55 -4.20 16.75
N VAL A 418 19.35 -4.59 17.74
CA VAL A 418 19.15 -5.86 18.46
C VAL A 418 17.84 -5.86 19.25
N GLU A 419 17.37 -4.70 19.72
CA GLU A 419 16.06 -4.54 20.36
C GLU A 419 14.89 -4.99 19.46
N GLU A 420 15.03 -4.91 18.13
CA GLU A 420 14.01 -5.38 17.19
C GLU A 420 13.89 -6.91 17.15
N LEU A 421 14.86 -7.65 17.68
CA LEU A 421 14.82 -9.12 17.75
C LEU A 421 14.11 -9.65 19.01
N TYR A 422 13.68 -8.76 19.91
CA TYR A 422 13.01 -9.18 21.14
C TYR A 422 11.59 -9.65 20.83
N LEU A 423 11.20 -10.75 21.47
CA LEU A 423 9.86 -11.33 21.37
C LEU A 423 9.21 -11.34 22.75
N ALA A 424 7.89 -11.18 22.79
CA ALA A 424 7.13 -11.38 24.01
C ALA A 424 7.15 -12.88 24.38
N ALA A 425 7.60 -13.21 25.59
CA ALA A 425 7.73 -14.57 26.07
C ALA A 425 7.15 -14.74 27.48
N GLY A 426 6.72 -15.97 27.81
CA GLY A 426 6.14 -16.31 29.10
C GLY A 426 4.71 -15.81 29.30
N ALA A 427 4.11 -16.14 30.45
CA ALA A 427 2.72 -15.78 30.78
C ALA A 427 2.53 -14.29 31.10
N ASP A 428 3.61 -13.54 31.28
CA ASP A 428 3.62 -12.09 31.54
C ASP A 428 3.98 -11.27 30.31
N SER A 429 4.17 -11.91 29.14
CA SER A 429 4.55 -11.27 27.88
C SER A 429 5.78 -10.37 27.99
N THR A 430 6.77 -10.78 28.80
CA THR A 430 8.01 -10.03 28.94
C THR A 430 8.80 -10.07 27.63
N MET A 431 9.29 -8.91 27.19
CA MET A 431 10.12 -8.82 25.99
C MET A 431 11.50 -9.42 26.29
N GLN A 432 11.88 -10.44 25.52
CA GLN A 432 13.13 -11.17 25.69
C GLN A 432 13.80 -11.42 24.33
N LEU A 433 15.12 -11.27 24.29
CA LEU A 433 15.90 -11.76 23.17
C LEU A 433 16.05 -13.29 23.31
N ILE A 434 15.55 -14.03 22.34
CA ILE A 434 15.58 -15.50 22.38
C ILE A 434 16.91 -15.99 21.81
N GLU A 435 17.65 -16.79 22.58
CA GLU A 435 18.85 -17.49 22.11
C GLU A 435 18.48 -18.44 20.96
N GLY A 436 19.26 -18.40 19.87
CA GLY A 436 19.02 -19.25 18.71
C GLY A 436 19.55 -18.70 17.39
N THR A 437 19.15 -19.36 16.30
CA THR A 437 19.49 -18.93 14.94
C THR A 437 18.33 -18.17 14.33
N TYR A 438 18.62 -16.98 13.81
CA TYR A 438 17.70 -16.15 13.08
C TYR A 438 18.06 -16.21 11.59
N ASP A 439 17.07 -16.48 10.75
CA ASP A 439 17.19 -16.31 9.31
C ASP A 439 16.93 -14.86 8.94
N ILE A 440 17.85 -14.28 8.16
CA ILE A 440 17.78 -12.90 7.67
C ILE A 440 17.68 -12.93 6.16
N TRP A 441 16.72 -12.20 5.62
CA TRP A 441 16.54 -12.03 4.18
C TRP A 441 16.56 -10.56 3.82
N VAL A 442 17.27 -10.20 2.75
CA VAL A 442 17.27 -8.84 2.22
C VAL A 442 17.03 -8.89 0.72
N GLY A 443 15.97 -8.23 0.24
CA GLY A 443 15.57 -8.25 -1.16
C GLY A 443 14.36 -7.40 -1.51
N GLY A 444 13.82 -7.60 -2.70
CA GLY A 444 12.68 -6.83 -3.21
C GLY A 444 11.31 -7.30 -2.70
N VAL A 445 11.27 -8.46 -2.03
CA VAL A 445 10.12 -9.01 -1.30
C VAL A 445 10.63 -9.97 -0.21
N GLY A 446 9.83 -10.18 0.83
CA GLY A 446 10.11 -11.22 1.81
C GLY A 446 10.09 -12.61 1.17
N PRO A 447 10.81 -13.60 1.73
CA PRO A 447 10.73 -14.96 1.21
C PRO A 447 9.30 -15.47 1.36
N ALA A 448 8.82 -16.26 0.40
CA ALA A 448 7.53 -16.92 0.50
C ALA A 448 7.63 -18.33 1.13
N PRO A 449 6.54 -18.91 1.65
CA PRO A 449 6.51 -20.33 1.97
C PRO A 449 6.82 -21.15 0.70
N GLN A 450 7.49 -22.30 0.85
CA GLN A 450 8.01 -23.09 -0.26
C GLN A 450 7.01 -23.20 -1.44
N GLY A 451 7.44 -22.80 -2.64
CA GLY A 451 6.68 -22.97 -3.89
C GLY A 451 6.02 -21.72 -4.48
N LEU A 452 6.00 -20.58 -3.77
CA LEU A 452 5.28 -19.38 -4.23
C LEU A 452 5.95 -18.58 -5.35
N HIS A 453 7.25 -18.79 -5.55
CA HIS A 453 8.04 -18.04 -6.53
C HIS A 453 8.57 -18.90 -7.67
N ALA A 454 8.21 -20.19 -7.73
CA ALA A 454 8.75 -21.07 -8.78
C ALA A 454 8.38 -20.56 -10.19
N ASP A 455 7.26 -19.82 -10.31
CA ASP A 455 6.80 -19.20 -11.55
C ASP A 455 6.80 -17.65 -11.51
N LEU A 456 7.15 -17.01 -10.38
CA LEU A 456 7.22 -15.55 -10.23
C LEU A 456 8.67 -15.10 -10.03
N ASP A 457 9.24 -14.66 -11.16
CA ASP A 457 10.48 -13.91 -11.40
C ASP A 457 11.63 -14.07 -10.36
N GLU A 458 12.75 -14.62 -10.82
CA GLU A 458 14.06 -14.58 -10.14
C GLU A 458 14.49 -13.17 -9.67
N GLN A 459 13.81 -12.11 -10.16
CA GLN A 459 14.14 -10.69 -9.99
C GLN A 459 13.94 -10.15 -8.57
N LEU A 460 13.05 -10.73 -7.77
CA LEU A 460 12.77 -10.22 -6.42
C LEU A 460 13.28 -11.14 -5.31
N GLN A 461 13.91 -12.27 -5.67
CA GLN A 461 14.38 -13.24 -4.69
C GLN A 461 15.37 -12.59 -3.71
N PRO A 462 15.10 -12.65 -2.39
CA PRO A 462 15.99 -12.05 -1.43
C PRO A 462 17.26 -12.88 -1.25
N ALA A 463 18.37 -12.20 -0.99
CA ALA A 463 19.57 -12.84 -0.49
C ALA A 463 19.35 -13.28 0.97
N HIS A 464 19.98 -14.38 1.38
CA HIS A 464 19.79 -15.01 2.70
C HIS A 464 21.10 -15.10 3.47
N ALA A 465 21.03 -14.87 4.79
CA ALA A 465 22.10 -15.06 5.74
C ALA A 465 21.52 -15.53 7.09
N THR A 466 22.39 -16.00 7.98
CA THR A 466 22.00 -16.44 9.33
C THR A 466 22.72 -15.62 10.38
N LEU A 467 21.97 -15.12 11.37
CA LEU A 467 22.48 -14.48 12.56
C LEU A 467 22.35 -15.44 13.75
N VAL A 468 23.44 -15.64 14.50
CA VAL A 468 23.42 -16.46 15.72
C VAL A 468 23.37 -15.57 16.95
N VAL A 469 22.37 -15.79 17.80
CA VAL A 469 22.25 -15.16 19.12
C VAL A 469 22.55 -16.21 20.17
N GLY A 470 23.69 -16.07 20.84
CA GLY A 470 24.26 -17.06 21.76
C GLY A 470 24.08 -16.74 23.22
#